data_AF-A0A1Z5HE99-F1
#
_entry.id   AF-A0A1Z5HE99-F1
#
_cell.length_a   1.000
_cell.length_b   1.000
_cell.length_c   1.000
_cell.angle_alpha   90.00
_cell.angle_beta   90.00
_cell.angle_gamma   90.00
#
_symmetry.space_group_name_H-M   'P 1'
#
loop_
_entity.id
_entity.type
_entity.pdbx_description
1 polymer ?
#
loop_
_entity_poly.entity_id
_entity_poly.type
_entity_poly.pdbx_seq_one_letter_code
_entity_poly.pdbx_strand_id
1 'polypeptide(L)'
;MKLLLKVYSTTILLTSLSGCMTFSGDKLAGIESITPASSPLIEESIGDFTMHLDGGAMVTNNKAGRIINDAILGVWKKNNYISDFTYVPKQEFTGNAEYNLTLKGHQEGKSSVAMQFFSGLTLFLLPYNVNTTYDLIYELDEVGTGKKYTTHVAEDMRSIQWLLFFPAFPFSFIGAANTYDRLAEHAYQDFVKKGAFSGQETTQEPIN
;
A
#
# COMPACT_ATOMS: atom_id res chain seq x y z
N MET A 1 -21.77 -34.18 25.93
CA MET A 1 -21.94 -33.60 24.59
C MET A 1 -22.40 -32.13 24.61
N LYS A 2 -23.51 -31.75 25.29
CA LYS A 2 -23.99 -30.35 25.35
C LYS A 2 -23.01 -29.33 25.98
N LEU A 3 -22.22 -29.74 26.97
CA LEU A 3 -21.23 -28.86 27.63
C LEU A 3 -20.04 -28.54 26.70
N LEU A 4 -19.51 -29.55 25.99
CA LEU A 4 -18.44 -29.41 25.00
C LEU A 4 -18.88 -28.52 23.83
N LEU A 5 -20.12 -28.66 23.35
CA LEU A 5 -20.66 -27.82 22.28
C LEU A 5 -20.78 -26.33 22.70
N LYS A 6 -21.20 -26.07 23.96
CA LYS A 6 -21.27 -24.72 24.51
C LYS A 6 -19.88 -24.09 24.61
N VAL A 7 -18.92 -24.81 25.20
CA VAL A 7 -17.53 -24.34 25.30
C VAL A 7 -16.96 -24.02 23.92
N TYR A 8 -17.16 -24.91 22.94
CA TYR A 8 -16.69 -24.68 21.57
C TYR A 8 -17.35 -23.46 20.90
N SER A 9 -18.66 -23.28 21.05
CA SER A 9 -19.37 -22.09 20.53
C SER A 9 -18.91 -20.79 21.19
N THR A 10 -18.66 -20.83 22.51
CA THR A 10 -18.19 -19.67 23.27
C THR A 10 -16.74 -19.35 22.91
N THR A 11 -15.89 -20.35 22.73
CA THR A 11 -14.51 -20.15 22.26
C THR A 11 -14.49 -19.61 20.84
N ILE A 12 -15.26 -20.16 19.89
CA ILE A 12 -15.37 -19.61 18.52
C ILE A 12 -15.84 -18.16 18.57
N LEU A 13 -16.90 -17.87 19.33
CA LEU A 13 -17.43 -16.51 19.49
C LEU A 13 -16.38 -15.56 20.06
N LEU A 14 -15.69 -15.94 21.15
CA LEU A 14 -14.62 -15.13 21.75
C LEU A 14 -13.42 -14.96 20.82
N THR A 15 -13.02 -15.97 20.06
CA THR A 15 -11.93 -15.85 19.08
C THR A 15 -12.31 -15.03 17.86
N SER A 16 -13.60 -14.96 17.52
CA SER A 16 -14.09 -14.10 16.45
C SER A 16 -14.26 -12.64 16.87
N LEU A 17 -14.32 -12.33 18.17
CA LEU A 17 -14.63 -11.00 18.71
C LEU A 17 -13.44 -10.01 18.72
N SER A 18 -12.25 -10.35 18.22
CA SER A 18 -11.15 -9.38 18.12
C SER A 18 -11.34 -8.46 16.92
N GLY A 19 -11.75 -7.20 17.16
CA GLY A 19 -11.82 -6.17 16.13
C GLY A 19 -10.50 -5.43 15.96
N CYS A 20 -10.14 -5.12 14.72
CA CYS A 20 -9.11 -4.14 14.36
C CYS A 20 -9.81 -2.96 13.68
N MET A 21 -9.36 -1.73 13.88
CA MET A 21 -9.77 -0.58 13.06
C MET A 21 -8.56 0.20 12.61
N THR A 22 -8.58 0.62 11.35
CA THR A 22 -7.54 1.45 10.75
C THR A 22 -8.07 2.85 10.50
N PHE A 23 -7.20 3.84 10.67
CA PHE A 23 -7.45 5.26 10.43
C PHE A 23 -6.31 5.80 9.58
N SER A 24 -6.62 6.48 8.48
CA SER A 24 -5.61 7.17 7.68
C SER A 24 -5.12 8.41 8.41
N GLY A 25 -3.86 8.79 8.20
CA GLY A 25 -3.29 10.06 8.64
C GLY A 25 -3.84 11.24 7.83
N ASP A 26 -3.18 12.39 7.91
CA ASP A 26 -3.56 13.64 7.25
C ASP A 26 -2.39 14.32 6.52
N LYS A 27 -1.25 13.62 6.34
CA LYS A 27 -0.05 14.19 5.70
C LYS A 27 -0.27 14.60 4.25
N LEU A 28 -1.05 13.82 3.52
CA LEU A 28 -1.35 14.04 2.11
C LEU A 28 -2.65 14.81 1.91
N ALA A 29 -2.62 15.98 1.26
CA ALA A 29 -3.85 16.73 0.98
C ALA A 29 -4.87 15.90 0.16
N GLY A 30 -6.16 16.26 0.26
CA GLY A 30 -7.18 15.73 -0.65
C GLY A 30 -6.84 16.12 -2.09
N ILE A 31 -7.08 15.22 -3.04
CA ILE A 31 -6.63 15.42 -4.43
C ILE A 31 -7.80 15.45 -5.41
N GLU A 32 -7.65 16.28 -6.44
CA GLU A 32 -8.56 16.36 -7.57
C GLU A 32 -8.39 15.13 -8.48
N SER A 33 -9.49 14.65 -9.06
CA SER A 33 -9.46 13.52 -10.00
C SER A 33 -8.65 13.89 -11.24
N ILE A 34 -7.74 13.02 -11.65
CA ILE A 34 -7.04 13.14 -12.94
C ILE A 34 -7.74 12.24 -13.96
N THR A 35 -7.89 12.73 -15.18
CA THR A 35 -8.19 11.88 -16.33
C THR A 35 -6.87 11.60 -17.06
N PRO A 36 -6.36 10.37 -17.04
CA PRO A 36 -5.09 10.03 -17.67
C PRO A 36 -5.19 10.16 -19.20
N ALA A 37 -4.13 10.65 -19.85
CA ALA A 37 -4.08 10.77 -21.31
C ALA A 37 -3.85 9.42 -22.02
N SER A 38 -3.25 8.46 -21.32
CA SER A 38 -2.97 7.11 -21.77
C SER A 38 -3.12 6.13 -20.60
N SER A 39 -3.25 4.84 -20.90
CA SER A 39 -3.38 3.78 -19.89
C SER A 39 -2.31 2.70 -20.14
N PRO A 40 -1.03 2.99 -19.84
CA PRO A 40 0.09 2.12 -20.21
C PRO A 40 0.12 0.83 -19.38
N LEU A 41 0.85 -0.16 -19.88
CA LEU A 41 1.30 -1.32 -19.12
C LEU A 41 2.54 -0.94 -18.29
N ILE A 42 2.62 -1.45 -17.07
CA ILE A 42 3.79 -1.25 -16.19
C ILE A 42 4.43 -2.59 -15.83
N GLU A 43 5.74 -2.71 -16.01
CA GLU A 43 6.51 -3.72 -15.26
C GLU A 43 6.96 -3.11 -13.93
N GLU A 44 6.78 -3.83 -12.83
CA GLU A 44 7.11 -3.34 -11.50
C GLU A 44 8.15 -4.21 -10.80
N SER A 45 9.02 -3.59 -10.01
CA SER A 45 9.98 -4.29 -9.17
C SER A 45 10.12 -3.64 -7.80
N ILE A 46 10.63 -4.39 -6.82
CA ILE A 46 10.98 -3.87 -5.49
C ILE A 46 12.50 -3.73 -5.38
N GLY A 47 12.93 -2.50 -5.15
CA GLY A 47 14.31 -2.15 -4.85
C GLY A 47 14.63 -2.28 -3.36
N ASP A 48 15.32 -1.28 -2.82
CA ASP A 48 15.81 -1.31 -1.45
C ASP A 48 14.67 -0.87 -0.50
N PHE A 49 13.77 -1.81 -0.23
CA PHE A 49 12.64 -1.61 0.68
C PHE A 49 12.94 -2.19 2.06
N THR A 50 12.78 -1.37 3.10
CA THR A 50 13.04 -1.76 4.48
C THR A 50 11.77 -1.68 5.32
N MET A 51 11.71 -2.54 6.33
CA MET A 51 10.62 -2.59 7.28
C MET A 51 11.20 -2.65 8.68
N HIS A 52 10.62 -1.89 9.60
CA HIS A 52 10.96 -1.95 11.00
C HIS A 52 9.68 -1.96 11.84
N LEU A 53 9.60 -2.90 12.78
CA LEU A 53 8.49 -3.08 13.69
C LEU A 53 9.05 -3.15 15.12
N ASP A 54 8.59 -2.26 15.97
CA ASP A 54 8.65 -2.32 17.44
C ASP A 54 9.78 -3.10 18.09
N GLY A 55 10.94 -2.45 18.26
CA GLY A 55 12.06 -3.01 19.01
C GLY A 55 12.73 -4.22 18.33
N GLY A 56 12.23 -4.63 17.16
CA GLY A 56 12.89 -5.56 16.26
C GLY A 56 14.01 -4.89 15.48
N ALA A 57 14.78 -5.69 14.74
CA ALA A 57 15.77 -5.15 13.83
C ALA A 57 15.08 -4.56 12.59
N MET A 58 15.64 -3.48 12.04
CA MET A 58 15.32 -3.05 10.69
C MET A 58 15.76 -4.13 9.71
N VAL A 59 14.85 -4.57 8.84
CA VAL A 59 15.11 -5.64 7.87
C VAL A 59 14.71 -5.20 6.46
N THR A 60 15.51 -5.59 5.47
CA THR A 60 15.06 -5.55 4.07
C THR A 60 13.90 -6.52 3.89
N ASN A 61 12.77 -6.06 3.37
CA ASN A 61 11.57 -6.88 3.26
C ASN A 61 10.85 -6.64 1.93
N ASN A 62 11.36 -7.30 0.89
CA ASN A 62 10.78 -7.20 -0.46
C ASN A 62 9.33 -7.69 -0.51
N LYS A 63 8.93 -8.63 0.36
CA LYS A 63 7.54 -9.10 0.42
C LYS A 63 6.60 -8.01 0.90
N ALA A 64 6.98 -7.27 1.95
CA ALA A 64 6.21 -6.13 2.42
C ALA A 64 6.11 -5.04 1.34
N GLY A 65 7.24 -4.73 0.68
CA GLY A 65 7.27 -3.82 -0.46
C GLY A 65 6.31 -4.23 -1.58
N ARG A 66 6.31 -5.52 -1.97
CA ARG A 66 5.38 -6.05 -2.99
C ARG A 66 3.92 -5.88 -2.61
N ILE A 67 3.55 -6.23 -1.37
CA ILE A 67 2.16 -6.08 -0.89
C ILE A 67 1.70 -4.61 -0.96
N ILE A 68 2.59 -3.68 -0.59
CA ILE A 68 2.29 -2.25 -0.68
C ILE A 68 2.18 -1.83 -2.15
N ASN A 69 3.13 -2.22 -3.00
CA ASN A 69 3.12 -1.85 -4.41
C ASN A 69 1.89 -2.39 -5.16
N ASP A 70 1.52 -3.64 -4.91
CA ASP A 70 0.31 -4.26 -5.45
C ASP A 70 -0.95 -3.49 -5.06
N ALA A 71 -1.04 -3.01 -3.82
CA ALA A 71 -2.17 -2.20 -3.37
C ALA A 71 -2.21 -0.86 -4.12
N ILE A 72 -1.06 -0.20 -4.28
CA ILE A 72 -0.92 1.09 -4.98
C ILE A 72 -1.26 0.96 -6.47
N LEU A 73 -0.64 0.01 -7.16
CA LEU A 73 -0.90 -0.26 -8.58
C LEU A 73 -2.32 -0.79 -8.82
N GLY A 74 -2.88 -1.52 -7.85
CA GLY A 74 -4.29 -1.91 -7.85
C GLY A 74 -5.24 -0.72 -7.91
N VAL A 75 -4.93 0.36 -7.19
CA VAL A 75 -5.68 1.63 -7.26
C VAL A 75 -5.53 2.27 -8.63
N TRP A 76 -4.31 2.34 -9.17
CA TRP A 76 -4.08 2.90 -10.51
C TRP A 76 -4.85 2.14 -11.59
N LYS A 77 -4.84 0.81 -11.54
CA LYS A 77 -5.59 -0.04 -12.47
C LYS A 77 -7.10 0.17 -12.31
N LYS A 78 -7.61 0.19 -11.07
CA LYS A 78 -9.03 0.42 -10.77
C LYS A 78 -9.51 1.78 -11.31
N ASN A 79 -8.66 2.80 -11.30
CA ASN A 79 -8.97 4.14 -11.79
C ASN A 79 -8.64 4.32 -13.30
N ASN A 80 -8.26 3.24 -14.00
CA ASN A 80 -7.86 3.23 -15.42
C ASN A 80 -6.64 4.11 -15.75
N TYR A 81 -5.81 4.42 -14.75
CA TYR A 81 -4.55 5.16 -14.94
C TYR A 81 -3.51 4.30 -15.66
N ILE A 82 -3.58 2.98 -15.48
CA ILE A 82 -2.77 1.98 -16.15
C ILE A 82 -3.68 0.85 -16.63
N SER A 83 -3.29 0.15 -17.70
CA SER A 83 -4.05 -0.97 -18.23
C SER A 83 -3.81 -2.25 -17.45
N ASP A 84 -2.54 -2.52 -17.13
CA ASP A 84 -2.15 -3.61 -16.24
C ASP A 84 -0.77 -3.36 -15.62
N PHE A 85 -0.37 -4.24 -14.71
CA PHE A 85 0.99 -4.28 -14.18
C PHE A 85 1.47 -5.72 -13.97
N THR A 86 2.77 -5.95 -14.06
CA THR A 86 3.38 -7.27 -13.82
C THR A 86 4.66 -7.14 -13.00
N TYR A 87 4.75 -7.92 -11.93
CA TYR A 87 5.96 -8.01 -11.13
C TYR A 87 7.09 -8.70 -11.90
N VAL A 88 8.26 -8.07 -11.89
CA VAL A 88 9.53 -8.66 -12.31
C VAL A 88 10.56 -8.53 -11.18
N PRO A 89 11.45 -9.51 -11.01
CA PRO A 89 12.57 -9.36 -10.08
C PRO A 89 13.44 -8.14 -10.42
N LYS A 90 14.15 -7.62 -9.42
CA LYS A 90 15.04 -6.46 -9.58
C LYS A 90 16.05 -6.74 -10.70
N GLN A 91 16.17 -5.80 -11.65
CA GLN A 91 17.03 -5.89 -12.85
C GLN A 91 16.57 -6.89 -13.93
N GLU A 92 15.36 -7.44 -13.83
CA GLU A 92 14.79 -8.37 -14.82
C GLU A 92 13.65 -7.75 -15.63
N PHE A 93 13.64 -6.42 -15.80
CA PHE A 93 12.72 -5.75 -16.72
C PHE A 93 12.91 -6.28 -18.14
N THR A 94 11.81 -6.64 -18.79
CA THR A 94 11.84 -7.23 -20.13
C THR A 94 11.80 -6.17 -21.23
N GLY A 95 11.35 -4.96 -20.89
CA GLY A 95 11.17 -3.87 -21.85
C GLY A 95 9.91 -4.02 -22.72
N ASN A 96 9.02 -4.95 -22.37
CA ASN A 96 7.74 -5.15 -23.08
C ASN A 96 6.62 -4.20 -22.60
N ALA A 97 6.80 -3.55 -21.46
CA ALA A 97 5.89 -2.52 -20.96
C ALA A 97 6.34 -1.11 -21.39
N GLU A 98 5.42 -0.14 -21.42
CA GLU A 98 5.77 1.24 -21.73
C GLU A 98 6.56 1.91 -20.59
N TYR A 99 6.37 1.44 -19.36
CA TYR A 99 7.07 1.94 -18.19
C TYR A 99 7.58 0.82 -17.28
N ASN A 100 8.75 1.05 -16.69
CA ASN A 100 9.29 0.26 -15.58
C ASN A 100 9.18 1.06 -14.29
N LEU A 101 8.55 0.50 -13.26
CA LEU A 101 8.40 1.13 -11.95
C LEU A 101 9.19 0.35 -10.89
N THR A 102 9.98 1.04 -10.07
CA THR A 102 10.68 0.44 -8.94
C THR A 102 10.27 1.12 -7.64
N LEU A 103 9.73 0.35 -6.69
CA LEU A 103 9.45 0.82 -5.33
C LEU A 103 10.67 0.65 -4.42
N LYS A 104 11.03 1.70 -3.69
CA LYS A 104 12.01 1.73 -2.61
C LYS A 104 11.41 2.41 -1.38
N GLY A 105 12.15 2.38 -0.27
CA GLY A 105 11.84 3.20 0.90
C GLY A 105 11.66 2.37 2.16
N HIS A 106 10.77 2.83 3.03
CA HIS A 106 10.67 2.35 4.39
C HIS A 106 9.23 2.29 4.90
N GLN A 107 8.94 1.23 5.65
CA GLN A 107 7.76 1.14 6.51
C GLN A 107 8.20 1.01 7.96
N GLU A 108 7.77 1.96 8.78
CA GLU A 108 8.00 1.98 10.23
C GLU A 108 6.69 1.68 10.95
N GLY A 109 6.65 0.66 11.81
CA GLY A 109 5.53 0.39 12.72
C GLY A 109 5.94 0.59 14.17
N LYS A 110 5.25 1.53 14.85
CA LYS A 110 5.45 1.88 16.26
C LYS A 110 4.22 1.56 17.10
N SER A 111 4.42 0.86 18.19
CA SER A 111 3.46 0.53 19.23
C SER A 111 4.19 0.31 20.56
N SER A 112 3.42 0.19 21.63
CA SER A 112 3.96 -0.19 22.94
C SER A 112 3.93 -1.71 23.09
N VAL A 113 5.10 -2.36 23.07
CA VAL A 113 5.25 -3.81 23.30
C VAL A 113 4.61 -4.23 24.63
N ALA A 114 4.76 -3.42 25.67
CA ALA A 114 4.12 -3.66 26.97
C ALA A 114 2.58 -3.65 26.85
N MET A 115 2.02 -2.68 26.12
CA MET A 115 0.57 -2.63 25.89
C MET A 115 0.08 -3.77 25.01
N GLN A 116 0.85 -4.21 24.01
CA GLN A 116 0.52 -5.41 23.23
C GLN A 116 0.42 -6.64 24.14
N PHE A 117 1.41 -6.81 25.05
CA PHE A 117 1.43 -7.91 26.01
C PHE A 117 0.21 -7.86 26.94
N PHE A 118 -0.08 -6.70 27.56
CA PHE A 118 -1.26 -6.55 28.42
C PHE A 118 -2.58 -6.70 27.66
N SER A 119 -2.65 -6.21 26.42
CA SER A 119 -3.81 -6.42 25.55
C SER A 119 -4.05 -7.90 25.28
N GLY A 120 -3.00 -8.65 24.93
CA GLY A 120 -3.07 -10.10 24.74
C GLY A 120 -3.52 -10.85 26.00
N LEU A 121 -2.95 -10.51 27.16
CA LEU A 121 -3.34 -11.10 28.46
C LEU A 121 -4.80 -10.79 28.84
N THR A 122 -5.31 -9.65 28.41
CA THR A 122 -6.70 -9.23 28.67
C THR A 122 -7.65 -9.60 27.54
N LEU A 123 -7.26 -10.49 26.62
CA LEU A 123 -8.05 -10.90 25.46
C LEU A 123 -8.58 -9.70 24.65
N PHE A 124 -7.71 -8.71 24.43
CA PHE A 124 -8.00 -7.46 23.72
C PHE A 124 -9.06 -6.57 24.40
N LEU A 125 -9.33 -6.74 25.70
CA LEU A 125 -10.16 -5.82 26.47
C LEU A 125 -9.47 -4.45 26.61
N LEU A 126 -8.16 -4.46 26.86
CA LEU A 126 -7.34 -3.26 26.79
C LEU A 126 -6.92 -3.02 25.33
N PRO A 127 -7.21 -1.85 24.75
CA PRO A 127 -6.80 -1.55 23.38
C PRO A 127 -5.29 -1.32 23.31
N TYR A 128 -4.70 -1.67 22.17
CA TYR A 128 -3.38 -1.16 21.78
C TYR A 128 -3.43 -0.56 20.38
N ASN A 129 -2.49 0.34 20.11
CA ASN A 129 -2.41 1.04 18.83
C ASN A 129 -1.07 0.73 18.16
N VAL A 130 -1.08 0.60 16.84
CA VAL A 130 0.10 0.57 15.98
C VAL A 130 0.02 1.78 15.06
N ASN A 131 0.97 2.70 15.19
CA ASN A 131 1.16 3.79 14.25
C ASN A 131 2.16 3.31 13.19
N THR A 132 1.70 3.21 11.96
CA THR A 132 2.51 2.86 10.80
C THR A 132 2.81 4.13 10.01
N THR A 133 4.07 4.36 9.67
CA THR A 133 4.49 5.41 8.75
C THR A 133 5.04 4.75 7.50
N TYR A 134 4.52 5.17 6.35
CA TYR A 134 5.02 4.83 5.04
C TYR A 134 5.87 6.00 4.51
N ASP A 135 7.06 5.68 4.02
CA ASP A 135 7.97 6.59 3.36
C ASP A 135 8.43 5.89 2.07
N LEU A 136 7.73 6.17 0.97
CA LEU A 136 7.85 5.42 -0.28
C LEU A 136 8.50 6.27 -1.37
N ILE A 137 9.51 5.71 -2.02
CA ILE A 137 10.17 6.33 -3.17
C ILE A 137 9.89 5.46 -4.38
N TYR A 138 9.35 6.05 -5.43
CA TYR A 138 9.12 5.37 -6.70
C TYR A 138 10.02 5.94 -7.76
N GLU A 139 10.68 5.06 -8.51
CA GLU A 139 11.45 5.38 -9.71
C GLU A 139 10.71 4.82 -10.92
N LEU A 140 10.36 5.68 -11.86
CA LEU A 140 9.63 5.33 -13.08
C LEU A 140 10.53 5.64 -14.28
N ASP A 141 10.78 4.64 -15.11
CA ASP A 141 11.53 4.75 -16.35
C ASP A 141 10.59 4.55 -17.54
N GLU A 142 10.52 5.51 -18.46
CA GLU A 142 9.81 5.37 -19.73
C GLU A 142 10.67 4.57 -20.71
N VAL A 143 10.20 3.39 -21.13
CA VAL A 143 11.01 2.44 -21.91
C VAL A 143 11.36 2.99 -23.29
N GLY A 144 10.41 3.63 -23.97
CA GLY A 144 10.61 4.13 -25.33
C GLY A 144 11.57 5.32 -25.43
N THR A 145 11.65 6.17 -24.39
CA THR A 145 12.44 7.41 -24.43
C THR A 145 13.66 7.39 -23.50
N GLY A 146 13.69 6.46 -22.54
CA GLY A 146 14.69 6.41 -21.46
C GLY A 146 14.54 7.51 -20.42
N LYS A 147 13.48 8.33 -20.46
CA LYS A 147 13.22 9.35 -19.44
C LYS A 147 12.96 8.71 -18.09
N LYS A 148 13.50 9.33 -17.04
CA LYS A 148 13.39 8.86 -15.67
C LYS A 148 12.65 9.87 -14.82
N TYR A 149 11.79 9.38 -13.95
CA TYR A 149 11.02 10.16 -13.02
C TYR A 149 11.15 9.55 -11.64
N THR A 150 11.15 10.38 -10.61
CA THR A 150 11.17 9.91 -9.22
C THR A 150 10.12 10.65 -8.43
N THR A 151 9.32 9.94 -7.64
CA THR A 151 8.39 10.55 -6.69
C THR A 151 8.62 10.02 -5.28
N HIS A 152 8.27 10.84 -4.31
CA HIS A 152 8.35 10.54 -2.89
C HIS A 152 6.98 10.81 -2.28
N VAL A 153 6.39 9.79 -1.67
CA VAL A 153 5.10 9.89 -0.99
C VAL A 153 5.21 9.31 0.41
N ALA A 154 4.68 10.05 1.39
CA ALA A 154 4.70 9.64 2.78
C ALA A 154 3.34 9.85 3.43
N GLU A 155 2.90 8.86 4.19
CA GLU A 155 1.61 8.91 4.89
C GLU A 155 1.66 8.07 6.17
N ASP A 156 0.86 8.45 7.15
CA ASP A 156 0.67 7.67 8.36
C ASP A 156 -0.63 6.88 8.31
N MET A 157 -0.65 5.77 9.05
CA MET A 157 -1.83 4.96 9.29
C MET A 157 -1.81 4.51 10.74
N ARG A 158 -2.92 4.71 11.45
CA ARG A 158 -3.08 4.20 12.81
C ARG A 158 -4.01 3.00 12.81
N SER A 159 -3.53 1.89 13.33
CA SER A 159 -4.33 0.69 13.60
C SER A 159 -4.60 0.59 15.09
N ILE A 160 -5.84 0.30 15.47
CA ILE A 160 -6.25 0.09 16.85
C ILE A 160 -6.86 -1.30 16.95
N GLN A 161 -6.26 -2.15 17.79
CA GLN A 161 -6.79 -3.47 18.07
C GLN A 161 -7.59 -3.40 19.36
N TRP A 162 -8.88 -3.74 19.29
CA TRP A 162 -9.78 -3.71 20.44
C TRP A 162 -10.97 -4.65 20.26
N LEU A 163 -11.30 -5.42 21.29
CA LEU A 163 -12.44 -6.35 21.27
C LEU A 163 -13.76 -5.65 20.88
N LEU A 164 -13.98 -4.42 21.35
CA LEU A 164 -15.22 -3.69 21.08
C LEU A 164 -15.36 -3.21 19.64
N PHE A 165 -14.33 -3.34 18.80
CA PHE A 165 -14.41 -3.04 17.38
C PHE A 165 -14.94 -4.18 16.52
N PHE A 166 -15.28 -5.33 17.09
CA PHE A 166 -15.89 -6.42 16.33
C PHE A 166 -17.13 -6.02 15.53
N PRO A 167 -18.13 -5.27 16.07
CA PRO A 167 -19.27 -4.83 15.29
C PRO A 167 -18.90 -3.90 14.12
N ALA A 168 -17.74 -3.24 14.21
CA ALA A 168 -17.21 -2.35 13.18
C ALA A 168 -16.30 -3.07 12.17
N PHE A 169 -16.20 -4.41 12.21
CA PHE A 169 -15.33 -5.18 11.31
C PHE A 169 -15.53 -4.88 9.82
N PRO A 170 -16.75 -4.66 9.28
CA PRO A 170 -16.92 -4.28 7.87
C PRO A 170 -16.21 -2.97 7.49
N PHE A 171 -15.93 -2.10 8.47
CA PHE A 171 -15.31 -0.79 8.30
C PHE A 171 -13.85 -0.76 8.79
N SER A 172 -13.34 -1.90 9.28
CA SER A 172 -12.01 -2.02 9.90
C SER A 172 -10.86 -1.62 8.97
N PHE A 173 -11.03 -1.81 7.67
CA PHE A 173 -10.02 -1.58 6.64
C PHE A 173 -10.19 -0.26 5.88
N ILE A 174 -11.21 0.56 6.21
CA ILE A 174 -11.44 1.82 5.49
C ILE A 174 -10.24 2.77 5.63
N GLY A 175 -9.65 2.88 6.81
CA GLY A 175 -8.47 3.71 6.99
C GLY A 175 -7.28 3.24 6.16
N ALA A 176 -7.03 1.93 6.10
CA ALA A 176 -6.00 1.35 5.26
C ALA A 176 -6.26 1.59 3.77
N ALA A 177 -7.49 1.36 3.30
CA ALA A 177 -7.89 1.64 1.93
C ALA A 177 -7.67 3.12 1.57
N ASN A 178 -8.12 4.04 2.42
CA ASN A 178 -7.93 5.48 2.22
C ASN A 178 -6.45 5.89 2.23
N THR A 179 -5.61 5.27 3.07
CA THR A 179 -4.17 5.50 3.07
C THR A 179 -3.54 5.05 1.75
N TYR A 180 -3.87 3.86 1.26
CA TYR A 180 -3.36 3.37 -0.02
C TYR A 180 -3.87 4.20 -1.20
N ASP A 181 -5.15 4.57 -1.22
CA ASP A 181 -5.71 5.45 -2.24
C ASP A 181 -4.95 6.79 -2.27
N ARG A 182 -4.69 7.40 -1.11
CA ARG A 182 -3.94 8.68 -1.06
C ARG A 182 -2.49 8.55 -1.49
N LEU A 183 -1.78 7.52 -1.02
CA LEU A 183 -0.41 7.24 -1.47
C LEU A 183 -0.36 7.03 -2.99
N ALA A 184 -1.31 6.26 -3.53
CA ALA A 184 -1.38 5.91 -4.94
C ALA A 184 -1.67 7.14 -5.80
N GLU A 185 -2.71 7.89 -5.45
CA GLU A 185 -3.08 9.09 -6.19
C GLU A 185 -1.93 10.09 -6.18
N HIS A 186 -1.35 10.43 -5.01
CA HIS A 186 -0.24 11.39 -4.95
C HIS A 186 0.96 10.98 -5.78
N ALA A 187 1.34 9.70 -5.75
CA ALA A 187 2.45 9.19 -6.54
C ALA A 187 2.17 9.34 -8.05
N TYR A 188 0.97 8.96 -8.51
CA TYR A 188 0.59 9.09 -9.92
C TYR A 188 0.54 10.55 -10.36
N GLN A 189 -0.09 11.42 -9.57
CA GLN A 189 -0.23 12.84 -9.91
C GLN A 189 1.12 13.54 -10.02
N ASP A 190 2.06 13.20 -9.14
CA ASP A 190 3.41 13.77 -9.18
C ASP A 190 4.17 13.32 -10.44
N PHE A 191 4.01 12.06 -10.85
CA PHE A 191 4.54 11.60 -12.14
C PHE A 191 3.93 12.37 -13.33
N VAL A 192 2.61 12.54 -13.36
CA VAL A 192 1.93 13.32 -14.40
C VAL A 192 2.42 14.77 -14.43
N LYS A 193 2.56 15.42 -13.26
CA LYS A 193 3.09 16.80 -13.15
C LYS A 193 4.53 16.92 -13.67
N LYS A 194 5.31 15.85 -13.55
CA LYS A 194 6.68 15.75 -14.09
C LYS A 194 6.71 15.40 -15.58
N GLY A 195 5.55 15.17 -16.20
CA GLY A 195 5.42 14.90 -17.63
C GLY A 195 5.45 13.41 -18.01
N ALA A 196 5.42 12.49 -17.04
CA ALA A 196 5.19 11.08 -17.34
C ALA A 196 3.74 10.86 -17.82
N PHE A 197 3.49 9.76 -18.53
CA PHE A 197 2.17 9.37 -19.05
C PHE A 197 1.52 10.32 -20.08
N SER A 198 2.24 11.37 -20.48
CA SER A 198 1.89 12.23 -21.60
C SER A 198 2.13 11.45 -22.89
N GLY A 199 1.08 10.87 -23.47
CA GLY A 199 1.20 9.94 -24.60
C GLY A 199 2.15 10.45 -25.69
N GLN A 200 2.94 9.52 -26.26
CA GLN A 200 3.77 9.85 -27.41
C GLN A 200 2.87 10.36 -28.53
N GLU A 201 3.15 11.57 -29.03
CA GLU A 201 2.66 11.98 -30.34
C GLU A 201 3.18 10.93 -31.34
N THR A 202 2.30 10.04 -31.78
CA THR A 202 2.55 9.17 -32.92
C THR A 202 2.98 10.08 -34.08
N THR A 203 4.27 10.08 -34.37
CA THR A 203 4.81 10.72 -35.57
C THR A 203 4.23 9.94 -36.74
N GLN A 204 3.17 10.47 -37.35
CA GLN A 204 2.68 9.97 -38.63
C GLN A 204 3.80 10.18 -39.65
N GLU A 205 4.44 9.08 -40.08
CA GLU A 205 5.28 9.11 -41.27
C GLU A 205 4.42 9.63 -42.44
N PRO A 206 4.88 10.64 -43.20
CA PRO A 206 4.20 11.04 -44.41
C PRO A 206 4.29 9.88 -45.40
N ILE A 207 3.13 9.37 -45.80
CA ILE A 207 2.99 8.46 -46.93
C ILE A 207 3.42 9.26 -48.17
N ASN A 208 4.58 8.91 -48.72
CA ASN A 208 5.02 9.35 -50.05
C ASN A 208 4.29 8.58 -51.15
#